data_AF-A0A520CKJ2-F1
#
_entry.id   AF-A0A520CKJ2-F1
#
_cell.length_a   1.000
_cell.length_b   1.000
_cell.length_c   1.000
_cell.angle_alpha   90.00
_cell.angle_beta   90.00
_cell.angle_gamma   90.00
#
_symmetry.space_group_name_H-M   'P 1'
#
loop_
_entity.id
_entity.type
_entity.pdbx_description
1 polymer ?
#
loop_
_entity_poly.entity_id
_entity_poly.type
_entity_poly.pdbx_seq_one_letter_code
_entity_poly.pdbx_strand_id
1 'polypeptide(L)' 'MENLKVTIFQAYLFWENIEKNLQNLALRLSMGVREKTDLIILPEMFN' A
#
# COMPACT_ATOMS: atom_id res chain seq x y z
N MET A 1 -26.78 5.09 -0.84
CA MET A 1 -25.40 4.75 -1.24
C MET A 1 -24.47 5.26 -0.17
N GLU A 2 -23.61 4.42 0.39
CA GLU A 2 -22.55 4.86 1.32
C GLU A 2 -21.34 5.36 0.52
N ASN A 3 -20.60 6.32 1.09
CA ASN A 3 -19.38 6.83 0.48
C ASN A 3 -18.25 5.82 0.68
N LEU A 4 -17.67 5.32 -0.41
CA LEU A 4 -16.50 4.45 -0.37
C LEU A 4 -15.22 5.29 -0.25
N LYS A 5 -14.44 5.09 0.80
CA LYS A 5 -13.16 5.75 0.95
C LYS A 5 -12.02 4.88 0.44
N VAL A 6 -11.33 5.37 -0.58
CA VAL A 6 -10.26 4.66 -1.28
C VAL A 6 -8.93 5.36 -1.02
N THR A 7 -7.93 4.58 -0.61
CA THR A 7 -6.55 5.05 -0.49
C THR A 7 -5.71 4.46 -1.62
N ILE A 8 -5.08 5.32 -2.41
CA ILE A 8 -4.14 4.91 -3.47
C ILE A 8 -2.74 4.98 -2.88
N PHE A 9 -1.99 3.89 -3.01
CA PHE A 9 -0.69 3.77 -2.38
C PHE A 9 0.42 3.75 -3.42
N GLN A 10 1.27 4.76 -3.40
CA GLN A 10 2.45 4.84 -4.26
C GLN A 10 3.70 4.48 -3.46
N ALA A 11 4.34 3.37 -3.84
CA ALA A 11 5.55 2.87 -3.22
C ALA A 11 6.66 2.67 -4.26
N TYR A 12 7.90 2.85 -3.82
CA TYR A 12 9.07 2.46 -4.59
C TYR A 12 9.26 0.94 -4.50
N LEU A 13 9.42 0.28 -5.64
CA LEU A 13 9.67 -1.16 -5.73
C LEU A 13 11.17 -1.42 -5.95
N PHE A 14 11.66 -2.43 -5.25
CA PHE A 14 12.99 -2.98 -5.38
C PHE A 14 12.95 -4.12 -6.39
N TRP A 15 13.75 -4.00 -7.44
CA TRP A 15 13.89 -5.02 -8.49
C TRP A 15 14.34 -6.35 -7.89
N GLU A 16 13.64 -7.44 -8.24
CA GLU A 16 13.94 -8.82 -7.84
C GLU A 16 14.05 -9.06 -6.31
N ASN A 17 13.62 -8.12 -5.48
CA ASN A 17 13.74 -8.23 -4.02
C ASN A 17 12.38 -8.17 -3.33
N ILE A 18 11.71 -9.32 -3.33
CA ILE A 18 10.36 -9.46 -2.80
C ILE A 18 10.27 -9.14 -1.31
N GLU A 19 11.22 -9.64 -0.53
CA GLU A 19 11.22 -9.43 0.91
C GLU A 19 11.31 -7.94 1.25
N LYS A 20 12.16 -7.20 0.54
CA LYS A 20 12.31 -5.76 0.73
C LYS A 20 11.07 -4.98 0.27
N ASN A 21 10.40 -5.42 -0.79
CA ASN A 21 9.13 -4.84 -1.22
C ASN A 21 8.06 -5.01 -0.14
N LEU A 22 7.86 -6.23 0.35
CA LEU A 22 6.87 -6.54 1.38
C LEU A 22 7.14 -5.76 2.68
N GLN A 23 8.39 -5.71 3.14
CA GLN A 23 8.76 -4.93 4.34
C GLN A 23 8.50 -3.43 4.15
N ASN A 24 8.87 -2.86 3.01
CA ASN A 24 8.64 -1.44 2.72
C ASN A 24 7.15 -1.10 2.64
N LEU A 25 6.34 -1.95 2.01
CA LEU A 25 4.89 -1.79 1.94
C LEU A 25 4.26 -1.87 3.33
N ALA A 26 4.60 -2.89 4.12
CA ALA A 26 4.07 -3.07 5.47
C ALA A 26 4.35 -1.86 6.37
N LEU A 27 5.60 -1.38 6.38
CA LEU A 27 5.99 -0.21 7.17
C LEU A 27 5.25 1.06 6.72
N ARG A 28 5.11 1.28 5.42
CA ARG A 28 4.43 2.47 4.90
C ARG A 28 2.92 2.40 5.11
N LEU A 29 2.30 1.21 5.04
CA LEU A 29 0.88 1.03 5.35
C LEU A 29 0.61 1.29 6.83
N SER A 30 1.47 0.81 7.73
CA SER A 30 1.31 1.03 9.18
C SER A 30 1.47 2.49 9.60
N MET A 31 2.24 3.29 8.85
CA MET A 31 2.45 4.72 9.15
C MET A 31 1.52 5.66 8.36
N GLY A 32 1.11 5.24 7.15
CA GLY A 32 0.44 6.09 6.17
C GLY A 32 -1.08 6.04 6.22
N VAL A 33 -1.67 4.91 6.61
CA VAL A 33 -3.13 4.76 6.72
C VAL A 33 -3.58 5.19 8.11
N ARG A 34 -3.69 6.51 8.31
CA ARG A 34 -4.09 7.10 9.61
C ARG A 34 -5.60 7.20 9.79
N GLU A 35 -6.32 7.25 8.69
CA GLU A 35 -7.78 7.34 8.69
C GLU A 35 -8.37 6.01 8.23
N LYS A 36 -9.56 5.68 8.73
CA LYS A 36 -10.31 4.52 8.25
C LYS A 36 -10.49 4.63 6.74
N THR A 37 -10.08 3.59 6.02
CA THR A 37 -10.22 3.45 4.56
C THR A 37 -10.88 2.11 4.30
N ASP A 38 -11.74 2.04 3.29
CA ASP A 38 -12.51 0.83 2.97
C ASP A 38 -11.79 -0.02 1.92
N LEU A 39 -11.02 0.63 1.05
CA LEU A 39 -10.22 -0.02 0.01
C LEU A 39 -8.83 0.61 -0.09
N ILE A 40 -7.80 -0.22 -0.27
CA ILE A 40 -6.43 0.20 -0.56
C ILE A 40 -6.01 -0.41 -1.89
N ILE A 41 -5.46 0.42 -2.78
CA ILE A 41 -4.92 -0.01 -4.07
C ILE A 41 -3.40 0.08 -4.01
N LEU A 42 -2.73 -1.05 -4.30
CA LEU A 42 -1.28 -1.16 -4.36
C LEU A 42 -0.78 -1.07 -5.82
N PRO A 43 0.51 -0.74 -6.03
CA PRO A 43 1.12 -0.75 -7.36
C PRO A 43 1.10 -2.14 -8.01
N GLU A 44 1.16 -2.16 -9.33
CA GLU A 44 1.36 -3.39 -10.09
C GLU A 44 2.72 -4.04 -9.74
N MET A 45 2.76 -5.38 -9.70
CA MET A 45 3.96 -6.17 -9.37
C MET A 45 4.62 -5.79 -8.02
N PHE A 46 3.80 -5.49 -7.00
CA PHE A 46 4.31 -5.06 -5.70
C PHE A 46 5.08 -6.12 -4.89
N ASN A 47 5.01 -7.40 -5.30
CA ASN A 47 5.71 -8.51 -4.67
C ASN A 47 7.10 -8.62 -5.28
#